data_AF-A0A3N5PBH6-F1
#
_entry.id   AF-A0A3N5PBH6-F1
#
_cell.length_a   1.000
_cell.length_b   1.000
_cell.length_c   1.000
_cell.angle_alpha   90.00
_cell.angle_beta   90.00
_cell.angle_gamma   90.00
#
_symmetry.space_group_name_H-M   'P 1'
#
loop_
_entity.id
_entity.type
_entity.pdbx_description
1 polymer ?
#
loop_
_entity_poly.entity_id
_entity_poly.type
_entity_poly.pdbx_seq_one_letter_code
_entity_poly.pdbx_strand_id
1 'polypeptide(L)'
;MTRRRTALATALLAILATSPAAAQRAVVPVTDAMLREPDPADWLMWRRTADSWGYSPLDGIDRRNVARLTLAWSADLDAAPSQEGIPLVYDGVLYFPGPSDVTTAFDAATGDKLWEHRRALPADLGQFVPFPQTNRNLAIYDRLIIDNGADDFIYALDAATGRLVWETKILDYKIHHVKQGSAPLVANGVLIAGRNCQPNGGPDACIITGHDARTGKELWRKRTIPRPGEPGSESWGDVPDEKRWHVGAWMIPSYDPELDLVYVGTSVTAPAPKFMLAGNDKQYLYHNSTLALRPGTGETIWYYQHAVDHWDLDHPFERILIDTAVAPDPSEVPWINPRLRSGEERRVVTGIPGKTGL
;
A
#
# COMPACT_ATOMS: atom_id res chain seq x y z
N MET A 1 31.94 1.85 85.47
CA MET A 1 31.35 1.04 84.39
C MET A 1 30.00 1.61 84.05
N THR A 2 29.81 2.08 82.81
CA THR A 2 28.57 2.18 81.98
C THR A 2 28.70 3.36 81.02
N ARG A 3 29.32 3.12 79.86
CA ARG A 3 29.31 4.08 78.73
C ARG A 3 27.98 3.90 77.98
N ARG A 4 27.13 4.93 78.01
CA ARG A 4 25.95 5.02 77.13
C ARG A 4 26.43 5.38 75.72
N ARG A 5 26.20 4.49 74.76
CA ARG A 5 26.38 4.75 73.33
C ARG A 5 25.06 5.32 72.78
N THR A 6 25.06 6.58 72.39
CA THR A 6 24.01 7.20 71.59
C THR A 6 24.21 6.77 70.14
N ALA A 7 23.28 6.00 69.60
CA ALA A 7 23.22 5.69 68.17
C ALA A 7 22.39 6.78 67.48
N LEU A 8 23.02 7.56 66.59
CA LEU A 8 22.29 8.39 65.62
C LEU A 8 21.74 7.46 64.54
N ALA A 9 20.41 7.39 64.42
CA ALA A 9 19.74 6.76 63.29
C ALA A 9 19.62 7.80 62.16
N THR A 10 20.44 7.68 61.13
CA THR A 10 20.32 8.47 59.91
C THR A 10 19.19 7.90 59.06
N ALA A 11 18.05 8.58 59.00
CA ALA A 11 16.96 8.21 58.11
C ALA A 11 17.36 8.58 56.66
N LEU A 12 17.68 7.58 55.84
CA LEU A 12 17.76 7.76 54.39
C LEU A 12 16.33 7.94 53.85
N LEU A 13 15.98 9.17 53.46
CA LEU A 13 14.83 9.39 52.57
C LEU A 13 15.21 8.84 51.19
N ALA A 14 14.60 7.72 50.81
CA ALA A 14 14.58 7.28 49.42
C ALA A 14 13.70 8.24 48.61
N ILE A 15 14.33 9.17 47.89
CA ILE A 15 13.64 9.98 46.89
C ILE A 15 13.33 9.03 45.73
N LEU A 16 12.08 8.53 45.67
CA LEU A 16 11.54 7.92 44.46
C LEU A 16 11.55 9.01 43.38
N ALA A 17 12.55 8.97 42.51
CA ALA A 17 12.54 9.72 41.28
C ALA A 17 11.40 9.17 40.41
N THR A 18 10.22 9.78 40.52
CA THR A 18 9.17 9.61 39.53
C THR A 18 9.67 10.26 38.25
N SER A 19 10.23 9.46 37.34
CA SER A 19 10.46 9.89 35.96
C SER A 19 9.12 10.45 35.44
N PRO A 20 9.09 11.69 34.91
CA PRO A 20 7.86 12.17 34.29
C PRO A 20 7.55 11.20 33.16
N ALA A 21 6.42 10.50 33.23
CA ALA A 21 5.89 9.79 32.10
C ALA A 21 5.80 10.84 30.97
N ALA A 22 6.60 10.67 29.92
CA ALA A 22 6.51 11.50 28.74
C ALA A 22 5.03 11.51 28.34
N ALA A 23 4.40 12.69 28.37
CA ALA A 23 3.00 12.82 28.02
C ALA A 23 2.86 12.30 26.59
N GLN A 24 2.28 11.12 26.45
CA GLN A 24 2.13 10.46 25.16
C GLN A 24 1.25 11.35 24.30
N ARG A 25 1.78 11.84 23.18
CA ARG A 25 1.05 12.74 22.28
C ARG A 25 -0.26 12.05 21.89
N ALA A 26 -1.39 12.69 22.17
CA ALA A 26 -2.68 12.16 21.79
C ALA A 26 -2.81 12.25 20.27
N VAL A 27 -2.80 11.11 19.58
CA VAL A 27 -3.02 11.06 18.13
C VAL A 27 -4.50 11.29 17.86
N VAL A 28 -4.79 12.34 17.08
CA VAL A 28 -6.14 12.61 16.59
C VAL A 28 -6.52 11.49 15.60
N PRO A 29 -7.71 10.87 15.73
CA PRO A 29 -8.16 9.86 14.78
C PRO A 29 -8.24 10.39 13.34
N VAL A 30 -7.53 9.75 12.42
CA VAL A 30 -7.65 10.01 10.97
C VAL A 30 -9.01 9.49 10.48
N THR A 31 -9.74 10.35 9.78
CA THR A 31 -11.08 10.04 9.24
C THR A 31 -11.06 9.96 7.72
N ASP A 32 -12.11 9.41 7.10
CA ASP A 32 -12.24 9.40 5.64
C ASP A 32 -12.27 10.82 5.05
N ALA A 33 -12.80 11.80 5.79
CA ALA A 33 -12.77 13.21 5.37
C ALA A 33 -11.34 13.75 5.30
N MET A 34 -10.49 13.39 6.26
CA MET A 34 -9.08 13.80 6.28
C MET A 34 -8.28 13.10 5.18
N LEU A 35 -8.58 11.84 4.85
CA LEU A 35 -7.95 11.15 3.72
C LEU A 35 -8.36 11.76 2.37
N ARG A 36 -9.60 12.26 2.26
CA ARG A 36 -10.11 12.92 1.06
C ARG A 36 -9.48 14.30 0.87
N GLU A 37 -9.41 15.08 1.95
CA GLU A 37 -8.92 16.46 1.96
C GLU A 37 -7.88 16.61 3.08
N PRO A 38 -6.65 16.10 2.86
CA PRO A 38 -5.60 16.20 3.88
C PRO A 38 -5.14 17.64 4.05
N ASP A 39 -4.77 18.00 5.28
CA ASP A 39 -4.09 19.27 5.54
C ASP A 39 -2.87 19.40 4.61
N PRO A 40 -2.61 20.58 4.02
CA PRO A 40 -1.40 20.85 3.24
C PRO A 40 -0.09 20.37 3.87
N ALA A 41 0.02 20.39 5.21
CA ALA A 41 1.20 19.97 5.95
C ALA A 41 1.29 18.44 6.17
N ASP A 42 0.21 17.70 5.94
CA ASP A 42 0.15 16.25 6.14
C ASP A 42 0.33 15.49 4.80
N TRP A 43 0.85 14.27 4.93
CA TRP A 43 1.03 13.31 3.83
C TRP A 43 0.50 11.94 4.29
N LEU A 44 -0.81 11.75 4.18
CA LEU A 44 -1.53 10.63 4.80
C LEU A 44 -1.55 9.33 3.96
N MET A 45 -1.04 9.36 2.73
CA MET A 45 -0.99 8.19 1.86
C MET A 45 0.12 8.36 0.82
N TRP A 46 0.49 7.28 0.12
CA TRP A 46 1.63 7.22 -0.80
C TRP A 46 1.87 8.48 -1.67
N ARG A 47 0.84 8.97 -2.38
CA ARG A 47 0.92 10.15 -3.26
C ARG A 47 0.10 11.34 -2.74
N ARG A 48 0.02 11.47 -1.41
CA ARG A 48 -0.70 12.48 -0.63
C ARG A 48 -2.23 12.42 -0.73
N THR A 49 -2.78 12.35 -1.94
CA THR A 49 -4.22 12.36 -2.22
C THR A 49 -4.64 11.11 -2.99
N ALA A 50 -5.92 10.74 -2.85
CA ALA A 50 -6.48 9.50 -3.40
C ALA A 50 -6.47 9.44 -4.94
N ASP A 51 -6.45 10.61 -5.58
CA ASP A 51 -6.27 10.81 -7.02
C ASP A 51 -4.85 10.48 -7.54
N SER A 52 -3.91 10.21 -6.63
CA SER A 52 -2.54 9.79 -6.92
C SER A 52 -1.68 10.83 -7.65
N TRP A 53 -1.90 12.13 -7.46
CA TRP A 53 -1.08 13.16 -8.14
C TRP A 53 0.36 13.22 -7.62
N GLY A 54 0.57 13.04 -6.32
CA GLY A 54 1.88 13.24 -5.69
C GLY A 54 2.27 14.73 -5.62
N TYR A 55 1.28 15.61 -5.55
CA TYR A 55 1.46 17.06 -5.53
C TYR A 55 1.28 17.62 -4.12
N SER A 56 2.22 18.47 -3.68
CA SER A 56 2.09 19.27 -2.45
C SER A 56 1.73 20.72 -2.78
N PRO A 57 0.74 21.32 -2.10
CA PRO A 57 0.37 22.73 -2.27
C PRO A 57 1.30 23.68 -1.51
N LEU A 58 2.23 23.17 -0.70
CA LEU A 58 3.18 24.01 0.03
C LEU A 58 4.16 24.67 -0.95
N ASP A 59 4.38 25.97 -0.78
CA ASP A 59 5.20 26.81 -1.66
C ASP A 59 6.37 27.49 -0.93
N GLY A 60 6.64 27.09 0.33
CA GLY A 60 7.76 27.60 1.12
C GLY A 60 9.12 27.35 0.46
N ILE A 61 9.23 26.31 -0.37
CA ILE A 61 10.37 26.03 -1.23
C ILE A 61 9.94 26.19 -2.69
N ASP A 62 10.66 27.03 -3.44
CA ASP A 62 10.36 27.34 -4.83
C ASP A 62 11.62 27.56 -5.68
N ARG A 63 11.44 27.91 -6.96
CA ARG A 63 12.55 28.15 -7.91
C ARG A 63 13.51 29.27 -7.49
N ARG A 64 13.07 30.19 -6.63
CA ARG A 64 13.86 31.33 -6.15
C ARG A 64 14.75 30.95 -4.97
N ASN A 65 14.37 29.93 -4.20
CA ASN A 65 15.05 29.59 -2.95
C ASN A 65 15.56 28.15 -2.81
N VAL A 66 15.20 27.23 -3.73
CA VAL A 66 15.58 25.80 -3.66
C VAL A 66 17.10 25.58 -3.60
N ALA A 67 17.88 26.48 -4.20
CA ALA A 67 19.34 26.45 -4.15
C ALA A 67 19.92 26.67 -2.73
N ARG A 68 19.08 27.07 -1.75
CA ARG A 68 19.48 27.27 -0.34
C ARG A 68 19.15 26.08 0.56
N LEU A 69 18.64 24.97 0.00
CA LEU A 69 18.34 23.78 0.80
C LEU A 69 19.62 23.19 1.42
N THR A 70 19.52 22.82 2.69
CA THR A 70 20.55 22.10 3.43
C THR A 70 19.90 20.91 4.13
N LEU A 71 20.69 19.86 4.40
CA LEU A 71 20.24 18.74 5.23
C LEU A 71 19.81 19.27 6.60
N ALA A 72 18.57 18.96 7.02
CA ALA A 72 18.06 19.32 8.33
C ALA A 72 18.44 18.26 9.38
N TRP A 73 18.15 17.00 9.08
CA TRP A 73 18.51 15.82 9.89
C TRP A 73 18.59 14.57 9.00
N SER A 74 19.20 13.51 9.52
CA SER A 74 19.26 12.20 8.88
C SER A 74 19.11 11.10 9.94
N ALA A 75 18.48 9.99 9.58
CA ALA A 75 18.35 8.82 10.43
C ALA A 75 18.87 7.58 9.69
N ASP A 76 19.57 6.71 10.42
CA ASP A 76 20.00 5.42 9.90
C ASP A 76 18.84 4.44 9.87
N LEU A 77 18.74 3.69 8.78
CA LEU A 77 17.79 2.59 8.62
C LEU A 77 18.56 1.27 8.62
N ASP A 78 17.85 0.18 8.91
CA ASP A 78 18.39 -1.16 8.78
C ASP A 78 18.90 -1.41 7.34
N ALA A 79 20.02 -2.10 7.23
CA ALA A 79 20.62 -2.41 5.94
C ALA A 79 19.72 -3.39 5.15
N ALA A 80 19.40 -3.03 3.91
CA ALA A 80 18.66 -3.86 2.99
C ALA A 80 19.15 -3.67 1.55
N PRO A 81 19.03 -4.71 0.70
CA PRO A 81 19.46 -4.62 -0.70
C PRO A 81 18.61 -3.68 -1.55
N SER A 82 17.38 -3.35 -1.12
CA SER A 82 16.48 -2.41 -1.77
C SER A 82 15.69 -1.64 -0.72
N GLN A 83 15.51 -0.35 -0.94
CA GLN A 83 14.67 0.53 -0.14
C GLN A 83 13.66 1.23 -1.05
N GLU A 84 12.38 0.97 -0.83
CA GLU A 84 11.27 1.52 -1.60
C GLU A 84 10.28 2.29 -0.71
N GLY A 85 10.56 2.35 0.61
CA GLY A 85 9.70 2.94 1.62
C GLY A 85 9.47 4.42 1.38
N ILE A 86 8.20 4.80 1.34
CA ILE A 86 7.77 6.19 1.27
C ILE A 86 7.12 6.56 2.61
N PRO A 87 7.56 7.66 3.26
CA PRO A 87 7.05 8.02 4.56
C PRO A 87 5.60 8.51 4.51
N LEU A 88 4.87 8.27 5.59
CA LEU A 88 3.66 9.03 5.93
C LEU A 88 4.03 10.13 6.91
N VAL A 89 3.37 11.28 6.81
CA VAL A 89 3.51 12.37 7.78
C VAL A 89 2.13 12.77 8.26
N TYR A 90 1.93 12.75 9.59
CA TYR A 90 0.70 13.19 10.20
C TYR A 90 0.96 13.90 11.52
N ASP A 91 0.46 15.13 11.66
CA ASP A 91 0.52 15.92 12.89
C ASP A 91 1.97 16.06 13.42
N GLY A 92 2.92 16.29 12.50
CA GLY A 92 4.35 16.45 12.82
C GLY A 92 5.09 15.15 13.15
N VAL A 93 4.45 13.99 12.99
CA VAL A 93 5.11 12.68 13.13
C VAL A 93 5.33 12.06 11.75
N LEU A 94 6.56 11.63 11.48
CA LEU A 94 6.93 10.90 10.27
C LEU A 94 6.96 9.40 10.60
N TYR A 95 6.17 8.61 9.88
CA TYR A 95 6.14 7.14 9.96
C TYR A 95 6.81 6.55 8.73
N PHE A 96 7.84 5.73 8.93
CA PHE A 96 8.62 5.17 7.85
C PHE A 96 8.48 3.63 7.80
N PRO A 97 8.09 3.05 6.65
CA PRO A 97 8.16 1.61 6.39
C PRO A 97 9.59 1.22 6.06
N GLY A 98 10.34 0.81 7.08
CA GLY A 98 11.70 0.31 6.92
C GLY A 98 11.74 -1.13 6.39
N PRO A 99 12.93 -1.60 6.00
CA PRO A 99 13.08 -2.94 5.48
C PRO A 99 12.79 -4.01 6.53
N SER A 100 12.39 -5.21 6.10
CA SER A 100 12.15 -6.36 6.99
C SER A 100 11.04 -6.14 8.04
N ASP A 101 9.97 -5.44 7.65
CA ASP A 101 8.83 -5.09 8.53
C ASP A 101 9.27 -4.32 9.79
N VAL A 102 10.20 -3.38 9.61
CA VAL A 102 10.62 -2.44 10.67
C VAL A 102 9.95 -1.10 10.44
N THR A 103 8.91 -0.80 11.22
CA THR A 103 8.23 0.49 11.15
C THR A 103 8.80 1.43 12.21
N THR A 104 9.20 2.64 11.80
CA THR A 104 9.77 3.62 12.74
C THR A 104 9.00 4.94 12.68
N ALA A 105 8.71 5.51 13.84
CA ALA A 105 8.16 6.86 13.94
C ALA A 105 9.22 7.84 14.44
N PHE A 106 9.26 9.01 13.81
CA PHE A 106 10.16 10.12 14.12
C PHE A 106 9.37 11.40 14.35
N ASP A 107 9.88 12.28 15.21
CA ASP A 107 9.49 13.68 15.17
C ASP A 107 9.99 14.27 13.83
N ALA A 108 9.07 14.74 12.99
CA ALA A 108 9.39 15.12 11.62
C ALA A 108 10.30 16.36 11.53
N ALA A 109 10.31 17.21 12.56
CA ALA A 109 11.11 18.43 12.60
C ALA A 109 12.56 18.17 13.03
N THR A 110 12.76 17.25 13.97
CA THR A 110 14.06 16.99 14.62
C THR A 110 14.74 15.72 14.15
N GLY A 111 13.99 14.74 13.67
CA GLY A 111 14.49 13.39 13.37
C GLY A 111 14.62 12.49 14.61
N ASP A 112 14.17 12.94 15.79
CA ASP A 112 14.21 12.14 17.00
C ASP A 112 13.29 10.92 16.88
N LYS A 113 13.82 9.73 17.14
CA LYS A 113 13.04 8.49 17.11
C LYS A 113 12.06 8.45 18.28
N LEU A 114 10.77 8.39 17.97
CA LEU A 114 9.68 8.30 18.94
C LEU A 114 9.42 6.86 19.37
N TRP A 115 9.31 5.96 18.39
CA TRP A 115 9.15 4.53 18.60
C TRP A 115 9.62 3.73 17.38
N GLU A 116 9.87 2.45 17.59
CA GLU A 116 10.23 1.50 16.54
C GLU A 116 9.50 0.18 16.81
N HIS A 117 8.87 -0.36 15.77
CA HIS A 117 8.25 -1.68 15.78
C HIS A 117 9.07 -2.61 14.90
N ARG A 118 9.40 -3.79 15.43
CA ARG A 118 10.07 -4.86 14.68
C ARG A 118 9.19 -6.09 14.70
N ARG A 119 8.65 -6.45 13.54
CA ARG A 119 7.85 -7.67 13.43
C ARG A 119 8.76 -8.89 13.40
N ALA A 120 8.40 -9.93 14.15
CA ALA A 120 9.19 -11.16 14.21
C ALA A 120 8.92 -12.00 12.96
N LEU A 121 9.82 -11.93 11.98
CA LEU A 121 9.71 -12.69 10.74
C LEU A 121 10.28 -14.11 10.88
N PRO A 122 9.67 -15.12 10.22
CA PRO A 122 10.20 -16.48 10.20
C PRO A 122 11.61 -16.53 9.58
N ALA A 123 12.53 -17.26 10.21
CA ALA A 123 13.91 -17.39 9.73
C ALA A 123 14.03 -18.07 8.35
N ASP A 124 13.02 -18.86 7.96
CA ASP A 124 12.95 -19.56 6.67
C ASP A 124 12.24 -18.75 5.57
N LEU A 125 11.75 -17.54 5.85
CA LEU A 125 10.94 -16.75 4.92
C LEU A 125 11.62 -16.55 3.56
N GLY A 126 12.90 -16.22 3.56
CA GLY A 126 13.69 -15.99 2.33
C GLY A 126 13.90 -17.24 1.46
N GLN A 127 13.52 -18.44 1.93
CA GLN A 127 13.51 -19.67 1.12
C GLN A 127 12.29 -19.73 0.19
N PHE A 128 11.22 -19.03 0.54
CA PHE A 128 9.93 -19.08 -0.16
C PHE A 128 9.60 -17.75 -0.84
N VAL A 129 9.85 -16.62 -0.15
CA VAL A 129 9.46 -15.29 -0.63
C VAL A 129 10.70 -14.56 -1.15
N PRO A 130 10.71 -14.10 -2.41
CA PRO A 130 11.81 -13.32 -2.96
C PRO A 130 11.78 -11.90 -2.39
N PHE A 131 12.96 -11.36 -2.08
CA PHE A 131 13.12 -9.99 -1.55
C PHE A 131 12.17 -9.67 -0.37
N PRO A 132 12.13 -10.50 0.69
CA PRO A 132 11.19 -10.31 1.81
C PRO A 132 11.46 -9.02 2.61
N GLN A 133 12.63 -8.42 2.41
CA GLN A 133 13.05 -7.18 3.03
C GLN A 133 12.45 -5.92 2.38
N THR A 134 11.87 -6.02 1.19
CA THR A 134 11.30 -4.84 0.52
C THR A 134 9.95 -4.47 1.11
N ASN A 135 9.83 -3.26 1.63
CA ASN A 135 8.56 -2.63 1.99
C ASN A 135 8.47 -1.27 1.28
N ARG A 136 7.26 -0.85 0.89
CA ARG A 136 7.02 0.32 0.05
C ARG A 136 6.27 1.44 0.75
N ASN A 137 5.27 1.15 1.57
CA ASN A 137 4.35 2.19 2.06
C ASN A 137 3.47 1.66 3.18
N LEU A 138 3.05 2.58 4.03
CA LEU A 138 2.08 2.38 5.10
C LEU A 138 0.72 2.97 4.69
N ALA A 139 -0.33 2.59 5.42
CA ALA A 139 -1.58 3.34 5.50
C ALA A 139 -1.77 3.90 6.91
N ILE A 140 -2.55 4.98 7.03
CA ILE A 140 -3.00 5.51 8.31
C ILE A 140 -4.52 5.65 8.32
N TYR A 141 -5.16 5.19 9.38
CA TYR A 141 -6.60 5.36 9.58
C TYR A 141 -6.95 5.24 11.06
N ASP A 142 -7.90 6.05 11.54
CA ASP A 142 -8.17 6.19 12.97
C ASP A 142 -6.86 6.51 13.72
N ARG A 143 -6.45 5.70 14.70
CA ARG A 143 -5.17 5.83 15.40
C ARG A 143 -4.17 4.74 15.01
N LEU A 144 -4.30 4.21 13.79
CA LEU A 144 -3.55 3.03 13.35
C LEU A 144 -2.62 3.37 12.19
N ILE A 145 -1.39 2.89 12.30
CA ILE A 145 -0.46 2.72 11.17
C ILE A 145 -0.60 1.26 10.72
N ILE A 146 -0.92 1.05 9.45
CA ILE A 146 -1.28 -0.26 8.91
C ILE A 146 -0.29 -0.62 7.80
N ASP A 147 0.20 -1.86 7.81
CA ASP A 147 1.24 -2.33 6.92
C ASP A 147 1.01 -3.79 6.48
N ASN A 148 1.60 -4.16 5.36
CA ASN A 148 1.61 -5.51 4.83
C ASN A 148 2.92 -6.20 5.23
N GLY A 149 2.82 -7.28 6.00
CA GLY A 149 3.97 -8.05 6.45
C GLY A 149 4.52 -8.97 5.36
N ALA A 150 5.84 -9.16 5.36
CA ALA A 150 6.54 -9.95 4.35
C ALA A 150 6.16 -11.45 4.34
N ASP A 151 5.52 -11.95 5.40
CA ASP A 151 5.10 -13.35 5.61
C ASP A 151 3.59 -13.57 5.38
N ASP A 152 2.94 -12.72 4.58
CA ASP A 152 1.51 -12.77 4.23
C ASP A 152 0.51 -12.37 5.33
N PHE A 153 0.96 -11.52 6.25
CA PHE A 153 0.07 -10.86 7.19
C PHE A 153 -0.24 -9.43 6.76
N ILE A 154 -1.38 -8.91 7.23
CA ILE A 154 -1.61 -7.47 7.34
C ILE A 154 -1.70 -7.16 8.82
N TYR A 155 -1.12 -6.06 9.27
CA TYR A 155 -1.09 -5.71 10.68
C TYR A 155 -1.23 -4.21 10.91
N ALA A 156 -1.69 -3.85 12.10
CA ALA A 156 -1.78 -2.47 12.54
C ALA A 156 -1.07 -2.23 13.84
N LEU A 157 -0.43 -1.07 13.90
CA LEU A 157 0.26 -0.52 15.05
C LEU A 157 -0.51 0.69 15.56
N ASP A 158 -0.57 0.86 16.87
CA ASP A 158 -1.01 2.10 17.48
C ASP A 158 -0.04 3.22 17.10
N ALA A 159 -0.54 4.27 16.46
CA ALA A 159 0.27 5.34 15.88
C ALA A 159 1.09 6.11 16.94
N ALA A 160 0.63 6.18 18.19
CA ALA A 160 1.34 6.88 19.26
C ALA A 160 2.48 6.05 19.86
N THR A 161 2.37 4.72 19.81
CA THR A 161 3.22 3.82 20.62
C THR A 161 3.98 2.76 19.82
N GLY A 162 3.60 2.51 18.57
CA GLY A 162 4.16 1.42 17.75
C GLY A 162 3.76 0.01 18.22
N ARG A 163 2.82 -0.11 19.16
CA ARG A 163 2.37 -1.40 19.67
C ARG A 163 1.43 -2.06 18.68
N LEU A 164 1.61 -3.35 18.45
CA LEU A 164 0.69 -4.17 17.65
C LEU A 164 -0.72 -4.13 18.26
N VAL A 165 -1.70 -3.75 17.45
CA VAL A 165 -3.13 -3.70 17.81
C VAL A 165 -3.86 -4.92 17.27
N TRP A 166 -3.64 -5.23 15.99
CA TRP A 166 -4.19 -6.41 15.34
C TRP A 166 -3.25 -6.91 14.24
N GLU A 167 -3.37 -8.18 13.91
CA GLU A 167 -2.79 -8.78 12.70
C GLU A 167 -3.75 -9.82 12.13
N THR A 168 -3.72 -10.01 10.81
CA THR A 168 -4.55 -10.97 10.09
C THR A 168 -3.68 -11.71 9.08
N LYS A 169 -3.61 -13.03 9.22
CA LYS A 169 -2.98 -13.91 8.23
C LYS A 169 -3.84 -13.97 6.98
N ILE A 170 -3.27 -13.66 5.82
CA ILE A 170 -4.00 -13.70 4.54
C ILE A 170 -3.76 -14.98 3.76
N LEU A 171 -2.50 -15.40 3.68
CA LEU A 171 -2.05 -16.61 3.02
C LEU A 171 -0.98 -17.30 3.88
N ASP A 172 -0.62 -18.51 3.49
CA ASP A 172 0.53 -19.20 4.05
C ASP A 172 1.71 -19.08 3.10
N TYR A 173 2.74 -18.32 3.48
CA TYR A 173 3.91 -18.07 2.64
C TYR A 173 4.65 -19.34 2.21
N LYS A 174 4.45 -20.48 2.88
CA LYS A 174 5.05 -21.77 2.50
C LYS A 174 4.27 -22.48 1.40
N ILE A 175 2.98 -22.19 1.29
CA ILE A 175 2.07 -22.74 0.27
C ILE A 175 2.01 -21.80 -0.93
N HIS A 176 1.78 -20.52 -0.65
CA HIS A 176 1.65 -19.45 -1.63
C HIS A 176 2.87 -18.56 -1.51
N HIS A 177 3.86 -18.80 -2.36
CA HIS A 177 5.12 -18.06 -2.37
C HIS A 177 4.86 -16.71 -3.02
N VAL A 178 4.29 -15.78 -2.26
CA VAL A 178 3.96 -14.44 -2.73
C VAL A 178 4.80 -13.42 -1.99
N LYS A 179 5.22 -12.37 -2.70
CA LYS A 179 5.82 -11.21 -2.09
C LYS A 179 4.73 -10.15 -1.87
N GLN A 180 4.73 -9.51 -0.71
CA GLN A 180 3.94 -8.31 -0.49
C GLN A 180 4.65 -7.11 -1.11
N GLY A 181 3.91 -6.28 -1.84
CA GLY A 181 4.49 -5.16 -2.57
C GLY A 181 3.50 -4.04 -2.82
N SER A 182 2.21 -4.36 -2.96
CA SER A 182 1.18 -3.31 -2.96
C SER A 182 1.15 -2.68 -1.58
N ALA A 183 1.11 -1.36 -1.54
CA ALA A 183 0.80 -0.68 -0.30
C ALA A 183 -0.70 -0.72 -0.04
N PRO A 184 -1.12 -0.78 1.24
CA PRO A 184 -2.51 -0.63 1.57
C PRO A 184 -3.02 0.79 1.27
N LEU A 185 -4.28 0.89 0.82
CA LEU A 185 -5.04 2.14 0.73
C LEU A 185 -6.32 1.99 1.56
N VAL A 186 -6.70 3.02 2.32
CA VAL A 186 -8.00 3.03 2.99
C VAL A 186 -9.01 3.84 2.18
N ALA A 187 -10.13 3.21 1.84
CA ALA A 187 -11.27 3.81 1.15
C ALA A 187 -12.55 3.53 1.94
N ASN A 188 -13.16 4.59 2.51
CA ASN A 188 -14.38 4.50 3.34
C ASN A 188 -14.25 3.48 4.48
N GLY A 189 -13.13 3.55 5.21
CA GLY A 189 -12.82 2.63 6.31
C GLY A 189 -12.47 1.20 5.90
N VAL A 190 -12.43 0.88 4.61
CA VAL A 190 -11.96 -0.41 4.10
C VAL A 190 -10.50 -0.28 3.64
N LEU A 191 -9.63 -1.06 4.27
CA LEU A 191 -8.24 -1.24 3.86
C LEU A 191 -8.17 -2.20 2.68
N ILE A 192 -7.65 -1.73 1.55
CA ILE A 192 -7.52 -2.48 0.31
C ILE A 192 -6.05 -2.78 0.08
N ALA A 193 -5.72 -4.06 -0.07
CA ALA A 193 -4.36 -4.52 -0.26
C ALA A 193 -4.27 -5.52 -1.42
N GLY A 194 -3.42 -5.21 -2.38
CA GLY A 194 -3.02 -6.15 -3.43
C GLY A 194 -1.73 -6.90 -3.08
N ARG A 195 -1.23 -7.73 -3.99
CA ARG A 195 0.05 -8.45 -3.84
C ARG A 195 0.61 -8.84 -5.20
N ASN A 196 1.91 -9.13 -5.28
CA ASN A 196 2.40 -9.89 -6.43
C ASN A 196 2.12 -11.38 -6.20
N CYS A 197 2.19 -12.19 -7.26
CA CYS A 197 2.02 -13.64 -7.16
C CYS A 197 3.28 -14.40 -7.61
N GLN A 198 4.43 -13.75 -7.54
CA GLN A 198 5.72 -14.35 -7.89
C GLN A 198 6.39 -14.98 -6.67
N PRO A 199 7.20 -16.04 -6.84
CA PRO A 199 7.59 -16.65 -8.12
C PRO A 199 6.71 -17.83 -8.55
N ASN A 200 5.82 -18.35 -7.69
CA ASN A 200 4.90 -19.44 -8.03
C ASN A 200 3.72 -19.50 -7.04
N GLY A 201 3.03 -18.38 -6.80
CA GLY A 201 1.94 -18.33 -5.82
C GLY A 201 0.70 -19.17 -6.20
N GLY A 202 0.55 -19.53 -7.47
CA GLY A 202 -0.61 -20.23 -8.01
C GLY A 202 -1.86 -19.34 -8.18
N PRO A 203 -3.00 -19.93 -8.58
CA PRO A 203 -4.23 -19.17 -8.89
C PRO A 203 -4.90 -18.56 -7.65
N ASP A 204 -4.62 -19.07 -6.46
CA ASP A 204 -5.18 -18.57 -5.19
C ASP A 204 -4.37 -17.45 -4.55
N ALA A 205 -3.14 -17.23 -5.02
CA ALA A 205 -2.27 -16.16 -4.55
C ALA A 205 -2.59 -14.81 -5.19
N CYS A 206 -3.13 -14.79 -6.42
CA CYS A 206 -3.43 -13.56 -7.12
C CYS A 206 -4.76 -12.97 -6.65
N ILE A 207 -4.71 -12.31 -5.49
CA ILE A 207 -5.87 -11.74 -4.84
C ILE A 207 -5.65 -10.28 -4.41
N ILE A 208 -6.75 -9.55 -4.41
CA ILE A 208 -6.93 -8.27 -3.73
C ILE A 208 -7.85 -8.55 -2.55
N THR A 209 -7.51 -8.04 -1.37
CA THR A 209 -8.35 -8.18 -0.17
C THR A 209 -8.83 -6.83 0.31
N GLY A 210 -10.04 -6.82 0.90
CA GLY A 210 -10.60 -5.69 1.62
C GLY A 210 -10.81 -6.06 3.07
N HIS A 211 -10.31 -5.23 3.98
CA HIS A 211 -10.40 -5.43 5.42
C HIS A 211 -11.05 -4.23 6.09
N ASP A 212 -11.76 -4.44 7.19
CA ASP A 212 -12.11 -3.33 8.08
C ASP A 212 -10.81 -2.75 8.66
N ALA A 213 -10.52 -1.48 8.37
CA ALA A 213 -9.24 -0.88 8.70
C ALA A 213 -8.98 -0.76 10.22
N ARG A 214 -10.03 -0.80 11.05
CA ARG A 214 -9.91 -0.69 12.51
C ARG A 214 -9.63 -2.03 13.18
N THR A 215 -10.12 -3.12 12.59
CA THR A 215 -10.12 -4.45 13.21
C THR A 215 -9.28 -5.48 12.48
N GLY A 216 -8.87 -5.21 11.23
CA GLY A 216 -8.16 -6.14 10.37
C GLY A 216 -9.04 -7.26 9.78
N LYS A 217 -10.32 -7.33 10.15
CA LYS A 217 -11.23 -8.38 9.69
C LYS A 217 -11.38 -8.33 8.16
N GLU A 218 -11.07 -9.44 7.47
CA GLU A 218 -11.34 -9.58 6.04
C GLU A 218 -12.84 -9.49 5.78
N LEU A 219 -13.22 -8.53 4.93
CA LEU A 219 -14.60 -8.30 4.48
C LEU A 219 -14.86 -9.01 3.16
N TRP A 220 -13.88 -8.97 2.27
CA TRP A 220 -13.95 -9.60 0.96
C TRP A 220 -12.56 -9.93 0.42
N ARG A 221 -12.52 -10.87 -0.52
CA ARG A 221 -11.34 -11.14 -1.34
C ARG A 221 -11.74 -11.37 -2.79
N LYS A 222 -10.93 -10.84 -3.70
CA LYS A 222 -11.15 -10.96 -5.13
C LYS A 222 -9.93 -11.57 -5.81
N ARG A 223 -10.15 -12.65 -6.57
CA ARG A 223 -9.16 -13.18 -7.49
C ARG A 223 -9.06 -12.31 -8.73
N THR A 224 -7.85 -12.13 -9.23
CA THR A 224 -7.56 -11.48 -10.52
C THR A 224 -7.34 -12.51 -11.64
N ILE A 225 -7.50 -13.80 -11.33
CA ILE A 225 -7.54 -14.91 -12.27
C ILE A 225 -8.91 -15.59 -12.12
N PRO A 226 -9.78 -15.52 -13.14
CA PRO A 226 -11.07 -16.20 -13.13
C PRO A 226 -10.91 -17.73 -13.09
N ARG A 227 -11.67 -18.38 -12.19
CA ARG A 227 -11.78 -19.85 -12.12
C ARG A 227 -12.64 -20.40 -13.25
N PRO A 228 -12.48 -21.67 -13.64
CA PRO A 228 -13.39 -22.32 -14.59
C PRO A 228 -14.86 -22.12 -14.20
N GLY A 229 -15.65 -21.54 -15.11
CA GLY A 229 -17.07 -21.23 -14.89
C GLY A 229 -17.35 -19.80 -14.40
N GLU A 230 -16.33 -19.05 -13.99
CA GLU A 230 -16.45 -17.61 -13.72
C GLU A 230 -16.38 -16.79 -15.02
N PRO A 231 -17.02 -15.61 -15.08
CA PRO A 231 -16.88 -14.70 -16.22
C PRO A 231 -15.40 -14.37 -16.52
N GLY A 232 -15.00 -14.47 -17.79
CA GLY A 232 -13.63 -14.24 -18.23
C GLY A 232 -12.74 -15.48 -18.18
N SER A 233 -13.20 -16.61 -17.61
CA SER A 233 -12.42 -17.85 -17.56
C SER A 233 -12.19 -18.48 -18.93
N GLU A 234 -13.09 -18.26 -19.88
CA GLU A 234 -12.98 -18.66 -21.29
C GLU A 234 -11.79 -17.99 -21.99
N SER A 235 -11.34 -16.84 -21.49
CA SER A 235 -10.21 -16.11 -22.05
C SER A 235 -8.86 -16.80 -21.82
N TRP A 236 -8.81 -17.83 -20.98
CA TRP A 236 -7.61 -18.62 -20.69
C TRP A 236 -7.47 -19.87 -21.58
N GLY A 237 -8.44 -20.14 -22.47
CA GLY A 237 -8.41 -21.32 -23.32
C GLY A 237 -8.34 -22.62 -22.52
N ASP A 238 -7.42 -23.51 -22.89
CA ASP A 238 -7.20 -24.81 -22.28
C ASP A 238 -6.15 -24.81 -21.16
N VAL A 239 -5.64 -23.63 -20.74
CA VAL A 239 -4.72 -23.54 -19.59
C VAL A 239 -5.39 -24.11 -18.34
N PRO A 240 -4.85 -25.20 -17.75
CA PRO A 240 -5.38 -25.79 -16.53
C PRO A 240 -5.37 -24.75 -15.40
N ASP A 241 -6.42 -24.75 -14.58
CA ASP A 241 -6.64 -23.75 -13.54
C ASP A 241 -5.46 -23.65 -12.56
N GLU A 242 -4.93 -24.80 -12.14
CA GLU A 242 -3.77 -24.93 -11.26
C GLU A 242 -2.45 -24.43 -11.88
N LYS A 243 -2.43 -24.20 -13.20
CA LYS A 243 -1.29 -23.62 -13.92
C LYS A 243 -1.43 -22.13 -14.19
N ARG A 244 -2.56 -21.51 -13.83
CA ARG A 244 -2.78 -20.06 -13.99
C ARG A 244 -2.14 -19.30 -12.84
N TRP A 245 -1.29 -18.33 -13.14
CA TRP A 245 -0.66 -17.49 -12.11
C TRP A 245 -0.13 -16.16 -12.67
N HIS A 246 0.40 -15.34 -11.77
CA HIS A 246 1.17 -14.09 -12.00
C HIS A 246 0.38 -12.81 -12.27
N VAL A 247 -0.96 -12.85 -12.39
CA VAL A 247 -1.81 -11.65 -12.58
C VAL A 247 -1.98 -10.88 -11.26
N GLY A 248 -0.89 -10.47 -10.61
CA GLY A 248 -0.87 -9.79 -9.32
C GLY A 248 -1.25 -8.32 -9.39
N ALA A 249 -1.65 -7.76 -8.26
CA ALA A 249 -1.98 -6.35 -8.09
C ALA A 249 -0.96 -5.70 -7.15
N TRP A 250 0.29 -5.57 -7.60
CA TRP A 250 1.42 -5.31 -6.70
C TRP A 250 1.79 -3.83 -6.52
N MET A 251 0.99 -2.91 -7.05
CA MET A 251 1.12 -1.47 -6.86
C MET A 251 -0.07 -0.91 -6.09
N ILE A 252 0.07 0.33 -5.61
CA ILE A 252 -0.95 1.00 -4.81
C ILE A 252 -2.13 1.38 -5.71
N PRO A 253 -3.38 1.11 -5.30
CA PRO A 253 -4.54 1.53 -6.05
C PRO A 253 -4.84 3.02 -5.86
N SER A 254 -5.67 3.58 -6.73
CA SER A 254 -6.18 4.95 -6.61
C SER A 254 -7.65 4.91 -6.24
N TYR A 255 -8.19 5.98 -5.64
CA TYR A 255 -9.57 5.99 -5.16
C TYR A 255 -10.30 7.27 -5.51
N ASP A 256 -11.50 7.11 -6.06
CA ASP A 256 -12.46 8.18 -6.27
C ASP A 256 -13.56 8.11 -5.21
N PRO A 257 -13.57 9.02 -4.23
CA PRO A 257 -14.56 9.03 -3.16
C PRO A 257 -15.94 9.55 -3.58
N GLU A 258 -16.07 10.23 -4.72
CA GLU A 258 -17.37 10.69 -5.23
C GLU A 258 -18.10 9.56 -5.98
N LEU A 259 -17.35 8.76 -6.74
CA LEU A 259 -17.89 7.58 -7.43
C LEU A 259 -17.93 6.33 -6.56
N ASP A 260 -17.25 6.35 -5.40
CA ASP A 260 -17.00 5.20 -4.53
C ASP A 260 -16.38 4.04 -5.33
N LEU A 261 -15.27 4.33 -6.01
CA LEU A 261 -14.56 3.40 -6.89
C LEU A 261 -13.06 3.40 -6.61
N VAL A 262 -12.52 2.21 -6.36
CA VAL A 262 -11.07 1.96 -6.28
C VAL A 262 -10.60 1.42 -7.61
N TYR A 263 -9.53 2.00 -8.13
CA TYR A 263 -8.89 1.59 -9.39
C TYR A 263 -7.62 0.82 -9.09
N VAL A 264 -7.64 -0.48 -9.38
CA VAL A 264 -6.52 -1.39 -9.13
C VAL A 264 -5.96 -1.88 -10.45
N GLY A 265 -4.64 -2.06 -10.49
CA GLY A 265 -3.98 -2.64 -11.65
C GLY A 265 -3.48 -4.02 -11.43
N THR A 266 -3.42 -4.72 -12.55
CA THR A 266 -2.99 -6.10 -12.61
C THR A 266 -1.77 -6.21 -13.52
N SER A 267 -0.89 -7.14 -13.15
CA SER A 267 0.29 -7.50 -13.92
C SER A 267 -0.03 -8.55 -14.99
N VAL A 268 1.01 -9.21 -15.47
CA VAL A 268 0.96 -10.15 -16.58
C VAL A 268 0.59 -11.56 -16.16
N THR A 269 0.52 -12.47 -17.13
CA THR A 269 0.48 -13.92 -16.89
C THR A 269 1.87 -14.52 -17.06
N ALA A 270 2.12 -15.65 -16.40
CA ALA A 270 3.30 -16.46 -16.67
C ALA A 270 2.95 -17.88 -17.17
N PRO A 271 3.81 -18.48 -18.03
CA PRO A 271 4.97 -17.86 -18.67
C PRO A 271 4.60 -16.68 -19.58
N ALA A 272 5.49 -15.68 -19.70
CA ALA A 272 5.17 -14.45 -20.40
C ALA A 272 4.84 -14.67 -21.89
N PRO A 273 5.58 -15.50 -22.66
CA PRO A 273 5.21 -15.78 -24.05
C PRO A 273 3.93 -16.62 -24.16
N LYS A 274 2.88 -16.05 -24.77
CA LYS A 274 1.54 -16.65 -24.83
C LYS A 274 1.43 -17.93 -25.67
N PHE A 275 2.39 -18.18 -26.57
CA PHE A 275 2.49 -19.45 -27.28
C PHE A 275 2.83 -20.63 -26.37
N MET A 276 3.33 -20.39 -25.15
CA MET A 276 3.54 -21.43 -24.12
C MET A 276 2.33 -21.60 -23.18
N LEU A 277 1.29 -20.76 -23.34
CA LEU A 277 -0.01 -20.89 -22.69
C LEU A 277 -0.99 -21.53 -23.70
N ALA A 278 -2.18 -20.95 -23.88
CA ALA A 278 -3.21 -21.42 -24.81
C ALA A 278 -3.15 -20.78 -26.21
N GLY A 279 -2.11 -19.98 -26.51
CA GLY A 279 -1.92 -19.31 -27.81
C GLY A 279 -2.05 -17.78 -27.78
N ASN A 280 -1.70 -17.15 -28.90
CA ASN A 280 -1.61 -15.68 -29.01
C ASN A 280 -2.97 -15.00 -29.25
N ASP A 281 -4.01 -15.77 -29.52
CA ASP A 281 -5.37 -15.31 -29.80
C ASP A 281 -6.23 -15.18 -28.52
N LYS A 282 -5.67 -15.50 -27.36
CA LYS A 282 -6.35 -15.47 -26.06
C LYS A 282 -6.05 -14.19 -25.29
N GLN A 283 -7.00 -13.78 -24.44
CA GLN A 283 -6.90 -12.53 -23.68
C GLN A 283 -6.35 -12.70 -22.26
N TYR A 284 -6.46 -13.89 -21.67
CA TYR A 284 -5.92 -14.21 -20.35
C TYR A 284 -6.33 -13.23 -19.24
N LEU A 285 -7.62 -12.89 -19.17
CA LEU A 285 -8.11 -11.90 -18.22
C LEU A 285 -7.77 -12.30 -16.77
N TYR A 286 -7.30 -11.41 -15.91
CA TYR A 286 -7.18 -9.96 -16.09
C TYR A 286 -5.73 -9.51 -16.38
N HIS A 287 -5.00 -10.14 -17.30
CA HIS A 287 -3.66 -9.70 -17.71
C HIS A 287 -3.63 -8.19 -18.07
N ASN A 288 -2.68 -7.42 -17.53
CA ASN A 288 -2.47 -5.98 -17.76
C ASN A 288 -3.77 -5.16 -17.85
N SER A 289 -4.63 -5.31 -16.84
CA SER A 289 -5.92 -4.64 -16.79
C SER A 289 -5.99 -3.62 -15.66
N THR A 290 -6.79 -2.57 -15.87
CA THR A 290 -7.37 -1.78 -14.78
C THR A 290 -8.71 -2.40 -14.37
N LEU A 291 -8.89 -2.61 -13.07
CA LEU A 291 -10.16 -3.00 -12.45
C LEU A 291 -10.71 -1.82 -11.65
N ALA A 292 -11.96 -1.44 -11.87
CA ALA A 292 -12.69 -0.54 -10.98
C ALA A 292 -13.58 -1.34 -10.04
N LEU A 293 -13.29 -1.25 -8.75
CA LEU A 293 -13.88 -2.05 -7.70
C LEU A 293 -14.69 -1.21 -6.72
N ARG A 294 -15.77 -1.77 -6.17
CA ARG A 294 -16.44 -1.22 -5.00
C ARG A 294 -15.58 -1.46 -3.75
N PRO A 295 -15.22 -0.41 -2.99
CA PRO A 295 -14.40 -0.59 -1.77
C PRO A 295 -15.04 -1.53 -0.76
N GLY A 296 -16.36 -1.43 -0.56
CA GLY A 296 -17.08 -2.19 0.45
C GLY A 296 -17.25 -3.69 0.17
N THR A 297 -17.20 -4.10 -1.10
CA THR A 297 -17.58 -5.48 -1.52
C THR A 297 -16.55 -6.17 -2.40
N GLY A 298 -15.61 -5.42 -3.00
CA GLY A 298 -14.71 -5.93 -4.03
C GLY A 298 -15.38 -6.21 -5.38
N GLU A 299 -16.66 -5.86 -5.55
CA GLU A 299 -17.38 -6.04 -6.81
C GLU A 299 -16.72 -5.25 -7.94
N THR A 300 -16.51 -5.88 -9.09
CA THR A 300 -16.00 -5.20 -10.29
C THR A 300 -17.13 -4.50 -11.03
N ILE A 301 -17.05 -3.18 -11.09
CA ILE A 301 -18.01 -2.36 -11.84
C ILE A 301 -17.64 -2.31 -13.33
N TRP A 302 -16.34 -2.19 -13.62
CA TRP A 302 -15.81 -2.31 -14.97
C TRP A 302 -14.34 -2.75 -14.92
N TYR A 303 -13.85 -3.23 -16.06
CA TYR A 303 -12.42 -3.40 -16.29
C TYR A 303 -12.05 -2.90 -17.69
N TYR A 304 -10.78 -2.56 -17.88
CA TYR A 304 -10.21 -2.26 -19.18
C TYR A 304 -8.85 -2.95 -19.28
N GLN A 305 -8.66 -3.75 -20.32
CA GLN A 305 -7.41 -4.46 -20.60
C GLN A 305 -6.55 -3.62 -21.53
N HIS A 306 -5.34 -3.24 -21.09
CA HIS A 306 -4.45 -2.34 -21.82
C HIS A 306 -3.70 -3.05 -22.93
N ALA A 307 -3.23 -4.26 -22.64
CA ALA A 307 -2.44 -5.06 -23.57
C ALA A 307 -2.53 -6.55 -23.20
N VAL A 308 -2.17 -7.41 -24.16
CA VAL A 308 -1.79 -8.80 -23.91
C VAL A 308 -0.37 -8.96 -24.42
N ASP A 309 0.60 -8.88 -23.51
CA ASP A 309 2.02 -8.82 -23.87
C ASP A 309 2.74 -10.17 -23.70
N HIS A 310 3.91 -10.28 -24.35
CA HIS A 310 4.74 -11.49 -24.36
C HIS A 310 6.06 -11.33 -23.58
N TRP A 311 6.28 -10.19 -22.93
CA TRP A 311 7.57 -9.71 -22.48
C TRP A 311 7.60 -9.24 -21.01
N ASP A 312 6.57 -9.58 -20.23
CA ASP A 312 6.48 -9.18 -18.82
C ASP A 312 6.33 -7.65 -18.69
N LEU A 313 5.51 -7.03 -19.55
CA LEU A 313 5.23 -5.59 -19.58
C LEU A 313 4.07 -5.21 -18.66
N ASP A 314 4.28 -5.34 -17.35
CA ASP A 314 3.33 -4.99 -16.29
C ASP A 314 2.68 -3.60 -16.44
N HIS A 315 1.35 -3.52 -16.24
CA HIS A 315 0.55 -2.29 -16.05
C HIS A 315 -0.19 -2.15 -14.68
N PRO A 316 0.42 -2.55 -13.54
CA PRO A 316 -0.22 -2.46 -12.23
C PRO A 316 -0.15 -1.07 -11.61
N PHE A 317 0.73 -0.18 -12.11
CA PHE A 317 1.02 1.16 -11.60
C PHE A 317 -0.20 2.05 -11.36
N GLU A 318 -0.06 3.12 -10.59
CA GLU A 318 -1.13 4.01 -10.15
C GLU A 318 -2.05 4.52 -11.28
N ARG A 319 -3.29 4.86 -10.92
CA ARG A 319 -4.24 5.52 -11.81
C ARG A 319 -4.34 6.97 -11.42
N ILE A 320 -3.79 7.86 -12.24
CA ILE A 320 -3.93 9.28 -11.96
C ILE A 320 -5.34 9.72 -12.35
N LEU A 321 -6.09 10.27 -11.40
CA LEU A 321 -7.44 10.76 -11.62
C LEU A 321 -7.41 12.26 -11.87
N ILE A 322 -7.85 12.71 -13.04
CA ILE A 322 -7.91 14.14 -13.36
C ILE A 322 -9.30 14.53 -13.84
N ASP A 323 -9.75 15.72 -13.46
CA ASP A 323 -10.90 16.36 -14.09
C ASP A 323 -10.40 17.22 -15.25
N THR A 324 -10.86 16.92 -16.47
CA THR A 324 -10.39 17.58 -17.69
C THR A 324 -11.44 17.58 -18.80
N ALA A 325 -11.35 18.56 -19.69
CA ALA A 325 -12.17 18.60 -20.89
C ALA A 325 -11.74 17.47 -21.84
N VAL A 326 -12.67 16.61 -22.23
CA VAL A 326 -12.40 15.48 -23.13
C VAL A 326 -12.92 15.75 -24.53
N ALA A 327 -12.05 15.61 -25.53
CA ALA A 327 -12.40 15.75 -26.94
C ALA A 327 -11.73 14.62 -27.75
N PRO A 328 -12.11 13.35 -27.53
CA PRO A 328 -11.51 12.22 -28.24
C PRO A 328 -11.77 12.33 -29.74
N ASP A 329 -10.74 12.10 -30.54
CA ASP A 329 -10.86 12.00 -32.00
C ASP A 329 -11.43 10.62 -32.37
N PRO A 330 -12.62 10.52 -32.99
CA PRO A 330 -13.20 9.25 -33.41
C PRO A 330 -12.32 8.43 -34.36
N SER A 331 -11.34 9.03 -35.06
CA SER A 331 -10.41 8.26 -35.90
C SER A 331 -9.26 7.62 -35.12
N GLU A 332 -8.97 8.13 -33.91
CA GLU A 332 -7.83 7.71 -33.09
C GLU A 332 -8.21 6.74 -31.96
N VAL A 333 -9.51 6.49 -31.76
CA VAL A 333 -9.98 5.61 -30.69
C VAL A 333 -10.87 4.48 -31.24
N PRO A 334 -10.75 3.26 -30.68
CA PRO A 334 -11.54 2.12 -31.13
C PRO A 334 -13.03 2.25 -30.77
N TRP A 335 -13.37 3.07 -29.77
CA TRP A 335 -14.74 3.27 -29.32
C TRP A 335 -14.87 4.58 -28.54
N ILE A 336 -16.01 5.27 -28.71
CA ILE A 336 -16.41 6.44 -27.91
C ILE A 336 -17.78 6.18 -27.31
N ASN A 337 -17.95 6.51 -26.05
CA ASN A 337 -19.26 6.49 -25.40
C ASN A 337 -20.18 7.51 -26.10
N PRO A 338 -21.32 7.09 -26.69
CA PRO A 338 -22.19 8.01 -27.43
C PRO A 338 -22.84 9.10 -26.55
N ARG A 339 -22.75 8.98 -25.22
CA ARG A 339 -23.17 10.02 -24.27
C ARG A 339 -22.13 11.12 -24.06
N LEU A 340 -20.91 10.94 -24.56
CA LEU A 340 -19.82 11.90 -24.45
C LEU A 340 -20.06 13.07 -25.40
N ARG A 341 -19.93 14.30 -24.88
CA ARG A 341 -19.96 15.54 -25.66
C ARG A 341 -18.54 16.08 -25.73
N SER A 342 -18.03 16.27 -26.95
CA SER A 342 -16.69 16.81 -27.15
C SER A 342 -16.53 18.17 -26.46
N GLY A 343 -15.46 18.31 -25.68
CA GLY A 343 -15.15 19.49 -24.88
C GLY A 343 -15.82 19.54 -23.50
N GLU A 344 -16.64 18.56 -23.13
CA GLU A 344 -17.21 18.51 -21.78
C GLU A 344 -16.16 18.06 -20.75
N GLU A 345 -16.28 18.58 -19.53
CA GLU A 345 -15.42 18.18 -18.42
C GLU A 345 -15.84 16.80 -17.92
N ARG A 346 -14.86 15.90 -17.80
CA ARG A 346 -15.03 14.55 -17.27
C ARG A 346 -13.88 14.23 -16.34
N ARG A 347 -14.18 13.38 -15.35
CA ARG A 347 -13.15 12.65 -14.63
C ARG A 347 -12.57 11.56 -15.50
N VAL A 348 -11.25 11.56 -15.62
CA VAL A 348 -10.48 10.66 -16.48
C VAL A 348 -9.44 9.94 -15.65
N VAL A 349 -9.33 8.63 -15.87
CA VAL A 349 -8.17 7.84 -15.46
C VAL A 349 -7.10 8.00 -16.52
N THR A 350 -5.94 8.54 -16.16
CA THR A 350 -4.80 8.76 -17.05
C THR A 350 -3.50 8.28 -16.43
N GLY A 351 -2.41 8.36 -17.19
CA GLY A 351 -1.07 8.05 -16.72
C GLY A 351 -0.99 6.62 -16.19
N ILE A 352 -1.33 5.64 -17.02
CA ILE A 352 -1.21 4.21 -16.71
C ILE A 352 0.09 3.73 -17.35
N PRO A 353 1.27 4.00 -16.75
CA PRO A 353 2.52 3.58 -17.37
C PRO A 353 2.58 2.06 -17.39
N GLY A 354 3.06 1.48 -18.49
CA GLY A 354 3.65 0.14 -18.47
C GLY A 354 5.08 0.18 -17.94
N LYS A 355 5.71 -0.98 -17.70
CA LYS A 355 7.16 -1.08 -17.38
C LYS A 355 8.06 -0.33 -18.38
N THR A 356 7.62 -0.15 -19.62
CA THR A 356 8.35 0.60 -20.67
C THR A 356 8.28 2.12 -20.49
N GLY A 357 7.51 2.64 -19.53
CA GLY A 357 7.26 4.07 -19.38
C GLY A 357 6.39 4.66 -20.49
N LEU A 358 5.71 3.79 -21.25
CA LEU A 358 4.71 4.13 -22.26
C LEU A 358 3.33 3.73 -21.76
#